data_AF-A0A939RWS3-F1
#
_entry.id   AF-A0A939RWS3-F1
#
_cell.length_a   1.000
_cell.length_b   1.000
_cell.length_c   1.000
_cell.angle_alpha   90.00
_cell.angle_beta   90.00
_cell.angle_gamma   90.00
#
_symmetry.space_group_name_H-M   'P 1'
#
loop_
_entity.id
_entity.type
_entity.pdbx_description
1 polymer ?
#
loop_
_entity_poly.entity_id
_entity_poly.type
_entity_poly.pdbx_seq_one_letter_code
_entity_poly.pdbx_strand_id
1 'polypeptide(L)' 'MGIREQGGLDASASRYDAEHSTSTIRELERQFERGELSRHAYFEKKQALVRLFLKATTQPRRRRRVENYDGD' A
#
# COMPACT_ATOMS: atom_id res chain seq x y z
N MET A 1 -3.04 10.68 -32.47
CA MET A 1 -4.17 10.26 -31.61
C MET A 1 -3.57 9.80 -30.29
N GLY A 2 -3.71 10.61 -29.23
CA GLY A 2 -2.99 10.43 -27.98
C GLY A 2 -3.81 9.63 -26.97
N ILE A 3 -3.36 8.42 -26.64
CA ILE A 3 -3.90 7.65 -25.51
C ILE A 3 -3.34 8.21 -24.20
N ARG A 4 -3.90 9.33 -23.75
CA ARG A 4 -3.79 9.72 -22.33
C ARG A 4 -5.02 9.15 -21.63
N GLU A 5 -5.02 7.84 -21.41
CA GLU A 5 -5.93 7.23 -20.45
C GLU A 5 -5.55 7.74 -19.07
N GLN A 6 -6.18 8.84 -18.70
CA GLN A 6 -6.23 9.35 -17.35
C GLN A 6 -7.14 8.42 -16.54
N GLY A 7 -6.67 7.20 -16.30
CA GLY A 7 -7.26 6.29 -15.33
C GLY A 7 -7.10 6.92 -13.97
N GLY A 8 -8.13 7.63 -13.52
CA GLY A 8 -8.22 8.10 -12.15
C GLY A 8 -7.91 6.92 -11.23
N LEU A 9 -6.83 7.05 -10.46
CA LEU A 9 -6.60 6.20 -9.30
C LEU A 9 -7.67 6.60 -8.29
N ASP A 10 -8.90 6.10 -8.53
CA ASP A 10 -9.99 6.23 -7.61
C ASP A 10 -9.52 5.65 -6.27
N ALA A 11 -9.59 6.45 -5.21
CA ALA A 11 -9.14 6.01 -3.89
C ALA A 11 -9.91 4.77 -3.40
N SER A 12 -11.08 4.49 -3.97
CA SER A 12 -11.91 3.32 -3.70
C SER A 12 -11.41 2.05 -4.43
N ALA A 13 -10.50 2.16 -5.40
CA ALA A 13 -9.87 1.02 -6.07
C ALA A 13 -8.55 0.57 -5.41
N SER A 14 -8.20 1.12 -4.24
CA SER A 14 -7.05 0.63 -3.48
C SER A 14 -7.37 -0.77 -2.97
N ARG A 15 -6.83 -1.81 -3.62
CA ARG A 15 -6.98 -3.24 -3.25
C ARG A 15 -6.59 -3.56 -1.79
N TYR A 16 -6.02 -2.60 -1.08
CA TYR A 16 -5.69 -2.64 0.34
C TYR A 16 -6.75 -1.91 1.14
N ASP A 17 -7.94 -2.50 1.14
CA ASP A 17 -9.00 -2.13 2.05
C ASP A 17 -8.63 -2.55 3.50
N ALA A 18 -9.14 -1.83 4.49
CA ALA A 18 -8.87 -2.10 5.90
C ALA A 18 -9.36 -3.51 6.30
N GLU A 19 -10.50 -3.96 5.77
CA GLU A 19 -11.08 -5.28 6.07
C GLU A 19 -10.20 -6.42 5.53
N HIS A 20 -9.66 -6.24 4.33
CA HIS A 20 -8.73 -7.22 3.73
C HIS A 20 -7.43 -7.34 4.56
N SER A 21 -6.94 -6.21 5.07
CA SER A 21 -5.75 -6.16 5.93
C SER A 21 -6.00 -6.87 7.26
N THR A 22 -7.16 -6.67 7.88
CA THR A 22 -7.56 -7.37 9.12
C THR A 22 -7.65 -8.88 8.91
N SER A 23 -8.26 -9.32 7.80
CA SER A 23 -8.37 -10.75 7.47
C SER A 23 -6.98 -11.40 7.32
N THR A 24 -6.08 -10.72 6.61
CA THR A 24 -4.71 -11.21 6.38
C THR A 24 -3.89 -11.28 7.67
N ILE A 25 -4.04 -10.30 8.57
CA ILE A 25 -3.37 -10.33 9.88
C ILE A 25 -3.85 -11.53 10.72
N ARG A 26 -5.17 -11.78 10.76
CA ARG A 26 -5.73 -12.92 11.49
C ARG A 26 -5.23 -14.26 10.95
N GLU A 27 -5.06 -14.38 9.64
CA GLU A 27 -4.49 -15.57 9.02
C GLU A 27 -3.02 -15.78 9.41
N LEU A 28 -2.21 -14.72 9.42
CA LEU A 28 -0.82 -14.79 9.88
C LEU A 28 -0.69 -15.18 11.35
N GLU A 29 -1.58 -14.68 12.20
CA GLU A 29 -1.62 -15.03 13.62
C GLU A 29 -1.94 -16.51 13.81
N ARG A 30 -2.93 -17.06 13.07
CA ARG A 30 -3.23 -18.49 13.08
C ARG A 30 -2.04 -19.36 12.66
N GLN A 31 -1.34 -18.97 11.58
CA GLN A 31 -0.17 -19.74 11.11
C GLN A 31 0.97 -19.69 12.14
N PHE A 32 1.16 -18.56 12.83
CA PHE A 32 2.14 -18.46 13.91
C PHE A 32 1.75 -19.32 15.11
N GLU A 33 0.49 -19.29 15.54
CA GLU A 33 -0.03 -20.12 16.65
C GLU A 33 0.07 -21.62 16.36
N ARG A 34 -0.12 -22.03 15.10
CA ARG A 34 0.07 -23.42 14.64
C ARG A 34 1.54 -23.83 14.52
N GLY A 35 2.48 -22.91 14.71
CA GLY A 35 3.91 -23.15 14.53
C GLY A 35 4.35 -23.29 13.07
N GLU A 36 3.48 -22.96 12.10
CA GLU A 36 3.78 -22.97 10.66
C GLU A 36 4.71 -21.80 10.27
N LEU A 37 4.80 -20.78 11.13
CA LEU A 37 5.71 -19.65 10.98
C LEU A 37 6.69 -19.54 12.15
N SER A 38 7.96 -19.28 11.82
CA SER A 38 8.92 -18.82 12.81
C SER A 38 8.58 -17.40 13.29
N ARG A 39 9.01 -17.04 14.50
CA ARG A 39 8.83 -15.69 15.07
C ARG A 39 9.38 -14.60 14.15
N HIS A 40 10.53 -14.86 13.51
CA HIS A 40 11.14 -13.92 12.58
C HIS A 40 10.30 -13.76 11.30
N ALA A 41 9.83 -14.87 10.72
CA ALA A 41 8.97 -14.83 9.54
C ALA A 41 7.64 -14.10 9.81
N TYR A 42 7.05 -14.30 11.00
CA TYR A 42 5.85 -13.59 11.43
C TYR A 42 6.09 -12.08 11.51
N PHE A 43 7.19 -11.66 12.13
CA PHE A 43 7.55 -10.25 12.26
C PHE A 43 7.72 -9.57 10.90
N GLU A 44 8.49 -10.18 9.99
CA GLU A 44 8.73 -9.64 8.64
C GLU A 44 7.43 -9.48 7.85
N LYS A 45 6.57 -10.51 7.84
CA LYS A 45 5.28 -10.46 7.13
C LYS A 45 4.35 -9.40 7.70
N LYS A 46 4.29 -9.25 9.03
CA LYS A 46 3.48 -8.21 9.70
C LYS A 46 4.02 -6.82 9.37
N GLN A 47 5.33 -6.63 9.39
CA GLN A 47 5.97 -5.35 9.05
C GLN A 47 5.73 -4.96 7.58
N ALA A 48 5.82 -5.92 6.66
CA ALA A 48 5.54 -5.70 5.24
C ALA A 48 4.09 -5.26 4.99
N LEU A 49 3.12 -5.90 5.67
CA LEU A 49 1.71 -5.52 5.58
C LEU A 49 1.46 -4.08 6.07
N VAL A 50 2.07 -3.68 7.19
CA VAL A 50 1.94 -2.30 7.70
C VAL A 50 2.50 -1.29 6.71
N ARG A 51 3.68 -1.54 6.12
CA ARG A 51 4.27 -0.65 5.10
C ARG A 51 3.37 -0.51 3.88
N LEU A 52 2.74 -1.60 3.48
CA LEU A 52 1.88 -1.63 2.32
C LEU A 52 0.56 -0.90 2.56
N PHE A 53 -0.02 -1.07 3.76
CA PHE A 53 -1.17 -0.30 4.21
C PHE A 53 -0.85 1.20 4.27
N LEU A 54 0.28 1.58 4.87
CA LEU A 54 0.70 2.99 4.92
C LEU A 54 0.89 3.56 3.51
N LYS A 55 1.51 2.80 2.60
CA LYS A 55 1.69 3.22 1.20
C LYS A 55 0.36 3.39 0.47
N ALA A 56 -0.61 2.54 0.75
CA ALA A 56 -1.92 2.54 0.12
C ALA A 56 -2.85 3.63 0.67
N THR A 57 -2.78 3.90 1.98
CA THR A 57 -3.65 4.87 2.67
C THR A 57 -3.08 6.27 2.70
N THR A 58 -1.76 6.41 2.63
CA THR A 58 -1.11 7.71 2.51
C THR A 58 -1.06 8.06 1.03
N GLN A 59 -1.81 9.08 0.60
CA GLN A 59 -1.61 9.70 -0.72
C GLN A 59 -0.35 10.58 -0.66
N PRO A 60 0.80 10.18 -1.23
CA PRO A 60 1.91 11.12 -1.37
C PRO A 60 1.45 12.21 -2.34
N ARG A 61 1.23 13.43 -1.84
CA ARG A 61 1.04 14.60 -2.70
C ARG A 61 2.32 14.74 -3.51
N ARG A 62 2.30 14.26 -4.75
CA ARG A 62 3.39 14.43 -5.73
C ARG A 62 3.65 15.94 -5.77
N ARG A 63 4.77 16.40 -5.19
CA ARG A 63 5.18 17.80 -5.34
C ARG A 63 5.41 17.99 -6.84
N ARG A 64 4.43 18.59 -7.52
CA ARG A 64 4.57 19.02 -8.91
C ARG A 64 5.75 19.98 -8.89
N ARG A 65 6.89 19.56 -9.45
CA ARG A 65 8.03 20.45 -9.66
C ARG A 65 7.53 21.53 -10.60
N VAL A 66 7.22 22.70 -10.07
CA VAL A 66 6.92 23.88 -10.86
C VAL A 66 8.29 24.32 -11.39
N GLU A 67 8.65 23.85 -12.58
CA GLU A 67 9.72 24.47 -13.36
C GLU A 67 9.17 25.81 -13.83
N ASN A 68 9.42 26.87 -13.05
CA ASN A 68 9.27 28.24 -13.51
C ASN A 68 10.34 28.46 -14.59
N TYR A 69 9.94 28.29 -15.85
CA TYR A 69 10.62 28.94 -16.97
C TYR A 69 10.16 30.40 -16.97
N ASP A 70 10.81 31.24 -16.16
CA ASP A 70 10.81 32.68 -16.38
C ASP A 70 11.83 32.95 -17.48
N GLY A 71 11.33 33.01 -18.71
CA GLY A 71 12.05 33.50 -19.87
C GLY A 71 11.18 34.55 -20.55
N ASP A 72 11.28 35.78 -20.06
CA ASP A 72 11.10 37.04 -20.82
C ASP A 72 12.02 38.10 -20.21
#